data_AF-A0A554QCU9-F1
#
_entry.id   AF-A0A554QCU9-F1
#
_cell.length_a   1.000
_cell.length_b   1.000
_cell.length_c   1.000
_cell.angle_alpha   90.00
_cell.angle_beta   90.00
_cell.angle_gamma   90.00
#
_symmetry.space_group_name_H-M   'P 1'
#
loop_
_entity.id
_entity.type
_entity.pdbx_description
1 polymer ?
#
loop_
_entity_poly.entity_id
_entity_poly.type
_entity_poly.pdbx_seq_one_letter_code
_entity_poly.pdbx_strand_id
1 'polypeptide(L)'
;MKDPYVDPETGVLINKLGHTDPQALLEDETEAAYQRILQLELQPIPGNFDFDHLKKIHQFILQDVYDWAGTLRTRDTGAVGMNLPHCRPEHIENQAAFIFRGIAKDNFPQGLPKDRAVDRLAYHWGETTVLHPFRDGNSRTQRVFFDELLKSSGWTIDWQKVHASAVQAARYVAMEANHTPLRDVLAVGVHRNNTEPPTLAKTQGAVIHLEVAEHHKAMIEHLRSGNREPYNPNELSDIANRARMSFPASPTHRARSAAPEDLKPPRPSQPKREHDLGRD
;
A
#
# COMPACT_ATOMS: atom_id res chain seq x y z
N MET A 1 1.07 9.39 -23.93
CA MET A 1 0.67 10.78 -23.56
C MET A 1 1.49 11.14 -22.32
N LYS A 2 2.05 12.35 -22.21
CA LYS A 2 2.85 12.74 -21.03
C LYS A 2 1.97 12.83 -19.78
N ASP A 3 2.51 12.43 -18.63
CA ASP A 3 1.84 12.57 -17.33
C ASP A 3 1.80 14.06 -16.94
N PRO A 4 0.63 14.72 -16.85
CA PRO A 4 0.55 16.16 -16.59
C PRO A 4 0.95 16.53 -15.16
N TYR A 5 1.11 15.55 -14.26
CA TYR A 5 1.51 15.78 -12.88
C TYR A 5 3.03 15.82 -12.68
N VAL A 6 3.80 15.43 -13.70
CA VAL A 6 5.25 15.21 -13.61
C VAL A 6 5.97 16.20 -14.51
N ASP A 7 6.99 16.83 -13.96
CA ASP A 7 7.92 17.64 -14.73
C ASP A 7 8.69 16.73 -15.71
N PRO A 8 8.64 17.01 -17.02
CA PRO A 8 9.22 16.13 -18.03
C PRO A 8 10.76 16.14 -18.07
N GLU A 9 11.41 17.15 -17.49
CA GLU A 9 12.86 17.26 -17.42
C GLU A 9 13.42 16.52 -16.21
N THR A 10 12.75 16.65 -15.07
CA THR A 10 13.24 16.13 -13.79
C THR A 10 12.63 14.78 -13.42
N GLY A 11 11.45 14.46 -13.95
CA GLY A 11 10.68 13.28 -13.58
C GLY A 11 10.01 13.37 -12.20
N VAL A 12 10.07 14.54 -11.55
CA VAL A 12 9.50 14.80 -10.23
C VAL A 12 8.09 15.38 -10.35
N LEU A 13 7.23 15.14 -9.36
CA LEU A 13 5.89 15.73 -9.34
C LEU A 13 5.99 17.26 -9.26
N ILE A 14 5.21 17.94 -10.09
CA ILE A 14 5.09 19.40 -10.06
C ILE A 14 4.54 19.81 -8.70
N ASN A 15 5.30 20.62 -7.97
CA ASN A 15 5.04 21.00 -6.58
C ASN A 15 5.28 22.50 -6.34
N LYS A 16 4.61 23.03 -5.31
CA LYS A 16 4.67 24.44 -4.88
C LYS A 16 5.98 24.81 -4.20
N LEU A 17 6.75 23.81 -3.77
CA LEU A 17 8.00 23.97 -3.03
C LEU A 17 9.19 24.25 -3.96
N GLY A 18 9.02 24.02 -5.27
CA GLY A 18 10.06 24.20 -6.28
C GLY A 18 11.09 23.07 -6.31
N HIS A 19 10.79 21.92 -5.69
CA HIS A 19 11.71 20.78 -5.67
C HIS A 19 11.78 20.07 -7.02
N THR A 20 13.00 19.84 -7.50
CA THR A 20 13.31 19.04 -8.69
C THR A 20 14.04 17.74 -8.37
N ASP A 21 14.40 17.54 -7.10
CA ASP A 21 14.98 16.30 -6.58
C ASP A 21 13.88 15.48 -5.86
N PRO A 22 13.72 14.19 -6.18
CA PRO A 22 12.64 13.38 -5.62
C PRO A 22 12.80 13.14 -4.12
N GLN A 23 14.02 13.09 -3.58
CA GLN A 23 14.25 12.86 -2.16
C GLN A 23 13.92 14.12 -1.34
N ALA A 24 14.36 15.30 -1.80
CA ALA A 24 14.00 16.58 -1.20
C ALA A 24 12.49 16.81 -1.20
N LEU A 25 11.80 16.49 -2.31
CA LEU A 25 10.33 16.57 -2.35
C LEU A 25 9.68 15.61 -1.34
N LEU A 26 10.16 14.36 -1.27
CA LEU A 26 9.61 13.38 -0.34
C LEU A 26 9.72 13.83 1.11
N GLU A 27 10.87 14.37 1.52
CA GLU A 27 11.12 14.84 2.88
C GLU A 27 10.18 15.99 3.26
N ASP A 28 10.15 17.05 2.46
CA ASP A 28 9.33 18.23 2.76
C ASP A 28 7.83 17.98 2.60
N GLU A 29 7.42 17.16 1.62
CA GLU A 29 6.02 16.74 1.48
C GLU A 29 5.57 15.93 2.70
N THR A 30 6.42 15.01 3.19
CA THR A 30 6.10 14.19 4.36
C THR A 30 5.92 15.05 5.60
N GLU A 31 6.81 16.03 5.82
CA GLU A 31 6.70 16.96 6.94
C GLU A 31 5.45 17.85 6.82
N ALA A 32 5.20 18.43 5.65
CA ALA A 32 4.01 19.26 5.42
C ALA A 32 2.72 18.46 5.68
N ALA A 33 2.64 17.24 5.16
CA ALA A 33 1.50 16.36 5.38
C ALA A 33 1.36 15.95 6.86
N TYR A 34 2.47 15.69 7.56
CA TYR A 34 2.45 15.37 8.99
C TYR A 34 1.80 16.49 9.81
N GLN A 35 2.21 17.74 9.59
CA GLN A 35 1.64 18.89 10.30
C GLN A 35 0.13 19.04 10.07
N ARG A 36 -0.33 18.83 8.82
CA ARG A 36 -1.76 18.89 8.48
C ARG A 36 -2.55 17.74 9.08
N ILE A 37 -2.00 16.54 9.10
CA ILE A 37 -2.65 15.38 9.71
C ILE A 37 -2.77 15.56 11.22
N LEU A 38 -1.74 16.10 11.88
CA LEU A 38 -1.81 16.45 13.30
C LEU A 38 -2.91 17.49 13.58
N GLN A 39 -3.05 18.50 12.72
CA GLN A 39 -4.14 19.48 12.83
C GLN A 39 -5.52 18.80 12.69
N LEU A 40 -5.69 17.86 11.75
CA LEU A 40 -6.94 17.13 11.57
C LEU A 40 -7.27 16.21 12.75
N GLU A 41 -6.28 15.57 13.37
CA GLU A 41 -6.51 14.76 14.58
C GLU A 41 -7.04 15.58 15.75
N LEU A 42 -6.61 16.84 15.86
CA LEU A 42 -7.05 17.75 16.92
C LEU A 42 -8.37 18.44 16.56
N GLN A 43 -8.54 18.81 15.29
CA GLN A 43 -9.70 19.52 14.78
C GLN A 43 -10.10 18.97 13.41
N PRO A 44 -10.96 17.93 13.38
CA PRO A 44 -11.46 17.34 12.14
C PRO A 44 -12.18 18.36 11.26
N ILE A 45 -12.11 18.15 9.95
CA ILE A 45 -12.95 18.90 9.01
C ILE A 45 -14.39 18.42 9.15
N PRO A 46 -15.38 19.31 9.33
CA PRO A 46 -16.78 18.89 9.33
C PRO A 46 -17.19 18.30 7.98
N GLY A 47 -17.86 17.15 8.02
CA GLY A 47 -18.37 16.46 6.83
C GLY A 47 -19.31 15.31 7.17
N ASN A 48 -19.87 14.69 6.12
CA ASN A 48 -20.89 13.63 6.24
C ASN A 48 -20.35 12.25 5.86
N PHE A 49 -19.01 12.09 5.83
CA PHE A 49 -18.34 10.89 5.33
C PHE A 49 -18.76 10.52 3.89
N ASP A 50 -18.90 11.53 3.04
CA ASP A 50 -19.13 11.41 1.61
C ASP A 50 -17.84 11.63 0.80
N PHE A 51 -17.95 11.54 -0.53
CA PHE A 51 -16.77 11.68 -1.40
C PHE A 51 -16.19 13.09 -1.38
N ASP A 52 -17.04 14.12 -1.24
CA ASP A 52 -16.58 15.50 -1.09
C ASP A 52 -15.84 15.70 0.24
N HIS A 53 -16.24 15.01 1.31
CA HIS A 53 -15.49 15.00 2.56
C HIS A 53 -14.09 14.40 2.36
N LEU A 54 -13.96 13.26 1.66
CA LEU A 54 -12.66 12.68 1.31
C LEU A 54 -11.78 13.67 0.50
N LYS A 55 -12.37 14.37 -0.47
CA LYS A 55 -11.68 15.39 -1.28
C LYS A 55 -11.20 16.57 -0.44
N LYS A 56 -12.00 17.05 0.52
CA LYS A 56 -11.61 18.12 1.46
C LYS A 56 -10.45 17.70 2.36
N ILE A 57 -10.47 16.48 2.89
CA ILE A 57 -9.35 15.94 3.67
C ILE A 57 -8.09 15.89 2.81
N HIS A 58 -8.19 15.38 1.58
CA HIS A 58 -7.05 15.31 0.66
C HIS A 58 -6.49 16.69 0.31
N GLN A 59 -7.37 17.65 0.04
CA GLN A 59 -7.01 19.04 -0.18
C GLN A 59 -6.24 19.57 1.02
N PHE A 60 -6.78 19.42 2.23
CA PHE A 60 -6.17 19.96 3.44
C PHE A 60 -4.79 19.38 3.74
N ILE A 61 -4.62 18.07 3.54
CA ILE A 61 -3.34 17.38 3.79
C ILE A 61 -2.24 17.85 2.82
N LEU A 62 -2.59 18.11 1.55
CA LEU A 62 -1.59 18.36 0.48
C LEU A 62 -1.62 19.79 -0.08
N GLN A 63 -2.43 20.70 0.46
CA GLN A 63 -2.59 22.07 -0.04
C GLN A 63 -1.29 22.87 -0.11
N ASP A 64 -0.32 22.59 0.75
CA ASP A 64 0.94 23.33 0.80
C ASP A 64 1.94 22.83 -0.25
N VAL A 65 1.74 21.61 -0.77
CA VAL A 65 2.68 20.94 -1.68
C VAL A 65 2.18 20.93 -3.12
N TYR A 66 0.89 20.72 -3.34
CA TYR A 66 0.34 20.49 -4.67
C TYR A 66 -0.81 21.44 -5.03
N ASP A 67 -0.83 21.94 -6.26
CA ASP A 67 -1.97 22.72 -6.80
C ASP A 67 -3.20 21.84 -7.03
N TRP A 68 -2.99 20.57 -7.37
CA TRP A 68 -4.05 19.60 -7.62
C TRP A 68 -4.60 18.96 -6.33
N ALA A 69 -4.20 19.42 -5.14
CA ALA A 69 -4.74 18.92 -3.88
C ALA A 69 -6.28 19.02 -3.87
N GLY A 70 -6.95 17.92 -3.49
CA GLY A 70 -8.41 17.76 -3.58
C GLY A 70 -8.98 17.43 -4.96
N THR A 71 -8.16 17.39 -6.02
CA THR A 71 -8.60 17.15 -7.41
C THR A 71 -8.37 15.71 -7.85
N LEU A 72 -9.30 15.17 -8.64
CA LEU A 72 -9.22 13.80 -9.14
C LEU A 72 -8.10 13.63 -10.16
N ARG A 73 -7.46 12.46 -10.15
CA ARG A 73 -6.46 12.13 -11.16
C ARG A 73 -7.11 11.88 -12.53
N THR A 74 -6.31 12.12 -13.56
CA THR A 74 -6.68 11.94 -14.97
C THR A 74 -5.84 10.86 -15.67
N ARG A 75 -5.00 10.16 -14.90
CA ARG A 75 -4.12 9.08 -15.36
C ARG A 75 -4.38 7.81 -14.58
N ASP A 76 -4.18 6.68 -15.23
CA ASP A 76 -4.19 5.38 -14.57
C ASP A 76 -3.05 5.28 -13.56
N THR A 77 -3.31 4.58 -12.47
CA THR A 77 -2.33 4.26 -11.44
C THR A 77 -2.54 2.80 -11.03
N GLY A 78 -1.55 2.22 -10.36
CA GLY A 78 -1.64 0.90 -9.73
C GLY A 78 -1.00 0.93 -8.35
N ALA A 79 -1.30 -0.09 -7.55
CA ALA A 79 -0.67 -0.25 -6.26
C ALA A 79 0.85 -0.41 -6.45
N VAL A 80 1.64 0.45 -5.79
CA VAL A 80 3.10 0.48 -5.97
C VAL A 80 3.71 -0.88 -5.63
N GLY A 81 4.55 -1.40 -6.55
CA GLY A 81 5.19 -2.70 -6.41
C GLY A 81 4.27 -3.91 -6.66
N MET A 82 3.00 -3.66 -7.00
CA MET A 82 1.99 -4.68 -7.24
C MET A 82 1.44 -4.53 -8.66
N ASN A 83 1.16 -5.66 -9.33
CA ASN A 83 0.49 -5.62 -10.63
C ASN A 83 -1.04 -5.50 -10.48
N LEU A 84 -1.49 -4.58 -9.61
CA LEU A 84 -2.90 -4.36 -9.27
C LEU A 84 -3.32 -2.96 -9.73
N PRO A 85 -4.09 -2.84 -10.82
CA PRO A 85 -4.56 -1.55 -11.30
C PRO A 85 -5.64 -0.97 -10.36
N HIS A 86 -5.63 0.35 -10.19
CA HIS A 86 -6.73 1.06 -9.55
C HIS A 86 -7.88 1.31 -10.53
N CYS A 87 -8.97 1.90 -10.04
CA CYS A 87 -10.11 2.34 -10.85
C CYS A 87 -9.65 3.22 -12.03
N ARG A 88 -10.24 3.07 -13.22
CA ARG A 88 -9.93 3.97 -14.33
C ARG A 88 -10.47 5.38 -14.05
N PRO A 89 -9.74 6.46 -14.42
CA PRO A 89 -10.15 7.83 -14.16
C PRO A 89 -11.61 8.15 -14.55
N GLU A 90 -12.06 7.68 -15.72
CA GLU A 90 -13.41 7.90 -16.24
C GLU A 90 -14.52 7.24 -15.41
N HIS A 91 -14.18 6.38 -14.44
CA HIS A 91 -15.11 5.66 -13.59
C HIS A 91 -15.06 6.10 -12.13
N ILE A 92 -14.11 6.96 -11.73
CA ILE A 92 -13.93 7.36 -10.33
C ILE A 92 -15.22 7.89 -9.71
N GLU A 93 -15.88 8.87 -10.34
CA GLU A 93 -17.10 9.48 -9.80
C GLU A 93 -18.24 8.46 -9.61
N ASN A 94 -18.46 7.60 -10.62
CA ASN A 94 -19.52 6.59 -10.57
C ASN A 94 -19.27 5.53 -9.49
N GLN A 95 -18.02 5.09 -9.35
CA GLN A 95 -17.63 4.11 -8.34
C GLN A 95 -17.64 4.72 -6.93
N ALA A 96 -17.17 5.97 -6.77
CA ALA A 96 -17.27 6.70 -5.53
C ALA A 96 -18.74 6.79 -5.06
N ALA A 97 -19.65 7.13 -5.97
CA ALA A 97 -21.08 7.19 -5.63
C ALA A 97 -21.62 5.86 -5.06
N PHE A 98 -21.14 4.71 -5.54
CA PHE A 98 -21.51 3.41 -4.99
C PHE A 98 -20.93 3.19 -3.58
N ILE A 99 -19.62 3.40 -3.43
CA ILE A 99 -18.87 3.19 -2.19
C ILE A 99 -19.43 4.06 -1.06
N PHE A 100 -19.57 5.36 -1.29
CA PHE A 100 -20.01 6.31 -0.26
C PHE A 100 -21.50 6.18 0.08
N ARG A 101 -22.35 5.70 -0.85
CA ARG A 101 -23.71 5.26 -0.49
C ARG A 101 -23.68 4.04 0.42
N GLY A 102 -22.73 3.13 0.25
CA GLY A 102 -22.50 1.99 1.14
C GLY A 102 -22.12 2.45 2.55
N ILE A 103 -21.18 3.40 2.67
CA ILE A 103 -20.76 3.99 3.95
C ILE A 103 -21.96 4.62 4.66
N ALA A 104 -22.76 5.43 3.96
CA ALA A 104 -23.95 6.07 4.53
C ALA A 104 -24.97 5.04 5.07
N LYS A 105 -25.17 3.92 4.37
CA LYS A 105 -26.11 2.86 4.79
C LYS A 105 -25.71 2.16 6.10
N ASP A 106 -24.41 2.07 6.38
CA ASP A 106 -23.94 1.44 7.61
C ASP A 106 -24.17 2.31 8.86
N ASN A 107 -24.50 3.60 8.69
CA ASN A 107 -24.89 4.51 9.77
C ASN A 107 -23.89 4.54 10.95
N PHE A 108 -22.59 4.60 10.67
CA PHE A 108 -21.53 4.68 11.68
C PHE A 108 -21.84 5.68 12.82
N PRO A 109 -22.34 6.91 12.57
CA PRO A 109 -22.64 7.87 13.63
C PRO A 109 -23.73 7.43 14.63
N GLN A 110 -24.56 6.44 14.32
CA GLN A 110 -25.55 5.89 15.25
C GLN A 110 -24.94 4.87 16.24
N GLY A 111 -23.66 4.52 16.04
CA GLY A 111 -22.96 3.51 16.81
C GLY A 111 -23.14 2.10 16.24
N LEU A 112 -22.07 1.33 16.26
CA LEU A 112 -22.03 -0.07 15.83
C LEU A 112 -21.33 -0.93 16.90
N PRO A 113 -21.68 -2.21 17.05
CA PRO A 113 -20.84 -3.15 17.81
C PRO A 113 -19.42 -3.18 17.23
N LYS A 114 -18.39 -3.33 18.08
CA LYS A 114 -16.97 -3.26 17.69
C LYS A 114 -16.69 -4.08 16.43
N ASP A 115 -17.02 -5.36 16.45
CA ASP A 115 -16.68 -6.29 15.38
C ASP A 115 -17.33 -5.90 14.05
N ARG A 116 -18.58 -5.42 14.10
CA ARG A 116 -19.28 -4.90 12.92
C ARG A 116 -18.68 -3.59 12.43
N ALA A 117 -18.33 -2.68 13.34
CA ALA A 117 -17.71 -1.41 12.97
C ALA A 117 -16.38 -1.64 12.23
N VAL A 118 -15.51 -2.49 12.78
CA VAL A 118 -14.19 -2.79 12.20
C VAL A 118 -14.32 -3.57 10.88
N ASP A 119 -15.24 -4.53 10.80
CA ASP A 119 -15.49 -5.28 9.56
C ASP A 119 -15.98 -4.38 8.43
N ARG A 120 -16.99 -3.53 8.68
CA ARG A 120 -17.52 -2.60 7.69
C ARG A 120 -16.50 -1.51 7.33
N LEU A 121 -15.70 -1.05 8.29
CA LEU A 121 -14.61 -0.12 8.05
C LEU A 121 -13.59 -0.72 7.07
N ALA A 122 -13.12 -1.93 7.34
CA ALA A 122 -12.16 -2.63 6.49
C ALA A 122 -12.72 -2.89 5.08
N TYR A 123 -13.99 -3.27 4.96
CA TYR A 123 -14.65 -3.43 3.67
C TYR A 123 -14.61 -2.13 2.86
N HIS A 124 -15.12 -1.01 3.40
CA HIS A 124 -15.16 0.27 2.69
C HIS A 124 -13.76 0.82 2.39
N TRP A 125 -12.79 0.56 3.25
CA TRP A 125 -11.41 0.95 3.02
C TRP A 125 -10.77 0.14 1.89
N GLY A 126 -11.04 -1.16 1.79
CA GLY A 126 -10.68 -1.96 0.63
C GLY A 126 -11.20 -1.35 -0.67
N GLU A 127 -12.51 -1.08 -0.73
CA GLU A 127 -13.16 -0.48 -1.91
C GLU A 127 -12.57 0.90 -2.26
N THR A 128 -12.30 1.73 -1.25
CA THR A 128 -11.70 3.06 -1.45
C THR A 128 -10.23 2.98 -1.88
N THR A 129 -9.52 1.90 -1.49
CA THR A 129 -8.17 1.62 -1.99
C THR A 129 -8.20 1.26 -3.47
N VAL A 130 -9.19 0.49 -3.93
CA VAL A 130 -9.42 0.23 -5.37
C VAL A 130 -9.75 1.53 -6.11
N LEU A 131 -10.59 2.39 -5.53
CA LEU A 131 -10.98 3.67 -6.13
C LEU A 131 -9.77 4.56 -6.43
N HIS A 132 -8.88 4.73 -5.44
CA HIS A 132 -7.62 5.50 -5.53
C HIS A 132 -7.77 6.83 -6.31
N PRO A 133 -8.62 7.76 -5.85
CA PRO A 133 -9.13 8.85 -6.68
C PRO A 133 -8.10 9.95 -7.02
N PHE A 134 -7.01 10.06 -6.27
CA PHE A 134 -6.04 11.16 -6.40
C PHE A 134 -4.70 10.70 -7.02
N ARG A 135 -3.87 11.65 -7.45
CA ARG A 135 -2.55 11.34 -8.05
C ARG A 135 -1.53 10.81 -7.04
N ASP A 136 -1.54 11.36 -5.83
CA ASP A 136 -0.81 10.91 -4.64
C ASP A 136 -1.67 11.20 -3.41
N GLY A 137 -1.21 10.92 -2.19
CA GLY A 137 -1.90 11.26 -0.95
C GLY A 137 -3.04 10.34 -0.56
N ASN A 138 -3.39 9.35 -1.40
CA ASN A 138 -4.55 8.47 -1.19
C ASN A 138 -4.49 7.74 0.16
N SER A 139 -3.36 7.06 0.46
CA SER A 139 -3.21 6.33 1.72
C SER A 139 -3.35 7.24 2.95
N ARG A 140 -2.72 8.42 2.95
CA ARG A 140 -2.77 9.38 4.05
C ARG A 140 -4.17 9.94 4.28
N THR A 141 -4.83 10.32 3.20
CA THR A 141 -6.23 10.80 3.20
C THR A 141 -7.19 9.73 3.73
N GLN A 142 -7.08 8.51 3.21
CA GLN A 142 -7.93 7.41 3.64
C GLN A 142 -7.73 7.07 5.12
N ARG A 143 -6.49 7.07 5.61
CA ARG A 143 -6.22 6.83 7.05
C ARG A 143 -6.98 7.81 7.92
N VAL A 144 -6.92 9.10 7.62
CA VAL A 144 -7.66 10.14 8.37
C VAL A 144 -9.17 9.92 8.24
N PHE A 145 -9.67 9.77 7.02
CA PHE A 145 -11.11 9.58 6.77
C PHE A 145 -11.68 8.38 7.53
N PHE A 146 -11.00 7.22 7.49
CA PHE A 146 -11.48 6.00 8.13
C PHE A 146 -11.29 6.02 9.65
N ASP A 147 -10.25 6.71 10.15
CA ASP A 147 -10.10 6.95 11.59
C ASP A 147 -11.26 7.79 12.15
N GLU A 148 -11.60 8.90 11.47
CA GLU A 148 -12.74 9.76 11.83
C GLU A 148 -14.09 9.02 11.70
N LEU A 149 -14.26 8.23 10.63
CA LEU A 149 -15.46 7.42 10.43
C LEU A 149 -15.64 6.42 11.58
N LEU A 150 -14.58 5.73 11.99
CA LEU A 150 -14.65 4.81 13.11
C LEU A 150 -14.95 5.55 14.43
N LYS A 151 -14.30 6.69 14.68
CA LYS A 151 -14.56 7.57 15.83
C LYS A 151 -16.02 7.97 15.95
N SER A 152 -16.68 8.25 14.82
CA SER A 152 -18.11 8.57 14.80
C SER A 152 -19.00 7.44 15.35
N SER A 153 -18.52 6.19 15.29
CA SER A 153 -19.23 5.00 15.83
C SER A 153 -18.90 4.65 17.29
N GLY A 154 -18.11 5.49 17.97
CA GLY A 154 -17.71 5.29 19.37
C GLY A 154 -16.50 4.39 19.58
N TRP A 155 -15.72 4.15 18.52
CA TRP A 155 -14.49 3.35 18.53
C TRP A 155 -13.33 4.16 17.95
N THR A 156 -12.11 3.92 18.37
CA THR A 156 -10.91 4.55 17.80
C THR A 156 -9.81 3.50 17.63
N ILE A 157 -8.78 3.81 16.85
CA ILE A 157 -7.61 2.95 16.64
C ILE A 157 -6.42 3.57 17.38
N ASP A 158 -5.79 2.80 18.25
CA ASP A 158 -4.42 3.10 18.68
C ASP A 158 -3.46 2.67 17.55
N TRP A 159 -3.05 3.65 16.75
CA TRP A 159 -2.20 3.40 15.58
C TRP A 159 -0.80 2.89 15.96
N GLN A 160 -0.37 3.03 17.22
CA GLN A 160 0.91 2.51 17.69
C GLN A 160 0.87 0.99 17.89
N LYS A 161 -0.33 0.40 18.02
CA LYS A 161 -0.55 -1.05 18.15
C LYS A 161 -0.76 -1.75 16.82
N VAL A 162 -0.82 -0.99 15.72
CA VAL A 162 -1.11 -1.52 14.39
C VAL A 162 0.16 -1.51 13.55
N HIS A 163 0.46 -2.65 12.92
CA HIS A 163 1.62 -2.77 12.05
C HIS A 163 1.37 -2.08 10.69
N ALA A 164 2.04 -0.95 10.44
CA ALA A 164 1.77 -0.10 9.27
C ALA A 164 1.97 -0.84 7.93
N SER A 165 3.06 -1.60 7.80
CA SER A 165 3.34 -2.42 6.61
C SER A 165 2.25 -3.49 6.40
N ALA A 166 1.72 -4.07 7.49
CA ALA A 166 0.64 -5.04 7.42
C ALA A 166 -0.68 -4.40 6.97
N VAL A 167 -1.01 -3.19 7.46
CA VAL A 167 -2.22 -2.48 7.01
C VAL A 167 -2.14 -2.18 5.51
N GLN A 168 -0.97 -1.75 5.01
CA GLN A 168 -0.81 -1.51 3.58
C GLN A 168 -0.96 -2.79 2.76
N ALA A 169 -0.32 -3.88 3.18
CA ALA A 169 -0.48 -5.18 2.54
C ALA A 169 -1.94 -5.65 2.55
N ALA A 170 -2.62 -5.53 3.68
CA ALA A 170 -4.00 -5.96 3.85
C ALA A 170 -4.98 -5.15 2.98
N ARG A 171 -4.70 -3.85 2.74
CA ARG A 171 -5.46 -3.05 1.76
C ARG A 171 -5.28 -3.58 0.34
N TYR A 172 -4.07 -3.99 -0.05
CA TYR A 172 -3.84 -4.61 -1.36
C TYR A 172 -4.54 -5.97 -1.48
N VAL A 173 -4.54 -6.77 -0.40
CA VAL A 173 -5.30 -8.02 -0.34
C VAL A 173 -6.81 -7.78 -0.44
N ALA A 174 -7.31 -6.70 0.16
CA ALA A 174 -8.70 -6.31 0.02
C ALA A 174 -9.08 -5.93 -1.42
N MET A 175 -8.15 -5.34 -2.18
CA MET A 175 -8.36 -5.03 -3.60
C MET A 175 -8.46 -6.28 -4.48
N GLU A 176 -7.66 -7.31 -4.20
CA GLU A 176 -7.54 -8.49 -5.06
C GLU A 176 -8.43 -9.67 -4.62
N ALA A 177 -8.82 -9.71 -3.34
CA ALA A 177 -9.53 -10.82 -2.72
C ALA A 177 -10.66 -10.34 -1.80
N ASN A 178 -10.39 -10.19 -0.50
CA ASN A 178 -11.39 -9.76 0.47
C ASN A 178 -10.77 -8.97 1.64
N HIS A 179 -11.60 -8.27 2.40
CA HIS A 179 -11.17 -7.33 3.44
C HIS A 179 -10.84 -7.96 4.80
N THR A 180 -10.97 -9.28 4.99
CA THR A 180 -10.80 -9.88 6.33
C THR A 180 -9.41 -9.69 6.91
N PRO A 181 -8.29 -9.78 6.15
CA PRO A 181 -6.98 -9.48 6.73
C PRO A 181 -6.86 -8.03 7.19
N LEU A 182 -7.53 -7.09 6.51
CA LEU A 182 -7.53 -5.68 6.91
C LEU A 182 -8.31 -5.48 8.20
N ARG A 183 -9.47 -6.14 8.34
CA ARG A 183 -10.22 -6.17 9.61
C ARG A 183 -9.35 -6.68 10.75
N ASP A 184 -8.67 -7.80 10.54
CA ASP A 184 -7.89 -8.48 11.59
C ASP A 184 -6.71 -7.64 12.07
N VAL A 185 -5.95 -7.06 11.12
CA VAL A 185 -4.81 -6.18 11.43
C VAL A 185 -5.27 -4.91 12.17
N LEU A 186 -6.42 -4.32 11.80
CA LEU A 186 -6.94 -3.13 12.46
C LEU A 186 -7.50 -3.45 13.85
N ALA A 187 -8.18 -4.58 14.02
CA ALA A 187 -8.89 -4.95 15.26
C ALA A 187 -7.99 -4.94 16.52
N VAL A 188 -6.69 -5.19 16.34
CA VAL A 188 -5.67 -5.18 17.40
C VAL A 188 -5.55 -3.81 18.07
N GLY A 189 -5.68 -2.72 17.30
CA GLY A 189 -5.60 -1.34 17.83
C GLY A 189 -6.94 -0.77 18.29
N VAL A 190 -8.06 -1.43 17.97
CA VAL A 190 -9.40 -0.84 18.16
C VAL A 190 -9.85 -0.91 19.62
N HIS A 191 -10.21 0.25 20.18
CA HIS A 191 -10.73 0.39 21.54
C HIS A 191 -11.83 1.47 21.60
N ARG A 192 -12.50 1.60 22.74
CA ARG A 192 -13.54 2.63 22.93
C ARG A 192 -12.93 4.01 22.77
N ASN A 193 -13.70 4.94 22.20
CA ASN A 193 -13.23 6.31 22.04
C ASN A 193 -13.00 6.97 23.41
N ASN A 194 -11.74 7.14 23.77
CA ASN A 194 -11.26 7.80 24.99
C ASN A 194 -10.57 9.12 24.61
N THR A 195 -10.35 10.03 25.57
CA THR A 195 -9.57 11.26 25.38
C THR A 195 -8.05 10.98 25.34
N GLU A 196 -7.63 10.04 24.51
CA GLU A 196 -6.22 9.66 24.34
C GLU A 196 -5.48 10.63 23.41
N PRO A 197 -4.15 10.77 23.56
CA PRO A 197 -3.36 11.67 22.71
C PRO A 197 -3.33 11.20 21.25
N PRO A 198 -3.05 12.11 20.29
CA PRO A 198 -2.94 11.77 18.88
C PRO A 198 -1.94 10.63 18.62
N THR A 199 -2.34 9.66 17.81
CA THR A 199 -1.50 8.50 17.42
C THR A 199 -1.37 8.34 15.90
N LEU A 200 -2.28 8.91 15.10
CA LEU A 200 -2.31 8.71 13.65
C LEU A 200 -1.14 9.45 12.96
N ALA A 201 -0.92 10.71 13.30
CA ALA A 201 0.17 11.56 12.83
C ALA A 201 1.51 10.98 13.27
N LYS A 202 1.62 10.52 14.52
CA LYS A 202 2.85 9.92 15.08
C LYS A 202 3.33 8.66 14.35
N THR A 203 2.43 8.01 13.60
CA THR A 203 2.73 6.78 12.85
C THR A 203 2.79 7.05 11.34
N GLN A 204 2.84 8.31 10.91
CA GLN A 204 3.15 8.65 9.52
C GLN A 204 4.56 8.19 9.16
N GLY A 205 4.73 7.70 7.93
CA GLY A 205 6.02 7.20 7.45
C GLY A 205 6.48 5.86 8.04
N ALA A 206 5.69 5.21 8.90
CA ALA A 206 6.08 3.95 9.56
C ALA A 206 6.02 2.69 8.66
N VAL A 207 5.70 2.84 7.37
CA VAL A 207 5.62 1.71 6.43
C VAL A 207 7.03 1.33 5.97
N ILE A 208 7.34 0.04 6.01
CA ILE A 208 8.55 -0.54 5.44
C ILE A 208 8.16 -1.38 4.22
N HIS A 209 8.53 -0.92 3.02
CA HIS A 209 8.04 -1.52 1.76
C HIS A 209 8.42 -3.00 1.58
N LEU A 210 9.59 -3.42 2.07
CA LEU A 210 10.01 -4.83 2.01
C LEU A 210 9.04 -5.74 2.79
N GLU A 211 8.58 -5.29 3.95
CA GLU A 211 7.63 -6.04 4.78
C GLU A 211 6.23 -6.08 4.16
N VAL A 212 5.84 -5.06 3.39
CA VAL A 212 4.54 -5.04 2.69
C VAL A 212 4.40 -6.25 1.77
N ALA A 213 5.44 -6.58 1.01
CA ALA A 213 5.43 -7.73 0.11
C ALA A 213 5.35 -9.06 0.88
N GLU A 214 6.05 -9.17 2.01
CA GLU A 214 6.02 -10.37 2.86
C GLU A 214 4.66 -10.59 3.52
N HIS A 215 4.08 -9.53 4.10
CA HIS A 215 2.73 -9.57 4.64
C HIS A 215 1.69 -9.92 3.57
N HIS A 216 1.78 -9.33 2.39
CA HIS A 216 0.86 -9.59 1.29
C HIS A 216 0.83 -11.08 0.93
N LYS A 217 2.02 -11.66 0.73
CA LYS A 217 2.16 -13.10 0.46
C LYS A 217 1.58 -13.95 1.60
N ALA A 218 1.92 -13.63 2.85
CA ALA A 218 1.46 -14.36 4.01
C ALA A 218 -0.07 -14.31 4.17
N MET A 219 -0.69 -13.17 3.91
CA MET A 219 -2.15 -13.00 3.96
C MET A 219 -2.86 -13.79 2.87
N ILE A 220 -2.31 -13.80 1.64
CA ILE A 220 -2.86 -14.62 0.55
C ILE A 220 -2.76 -16.11 0.86
N GLU A 221 -1.64 -16.57 1.42
CA GLU A 221 -1.49 -17.96 1.87
C GLU A 221 -2.46 -18.29 3.00
N HIS A 222 -2.62 -17.40 3.97
CA HIS A 222 -3.58 -17.53 5.05
C HIS A 222 -5.01 -17.70 4.52
N LEU A 223 -5.45 -16.85 3.58
CA LEU A 223 -6.77 -16.98 2.94
C LEU A 223 -6.93 -18.29 2.16
N ARG A 224 -5.90 -18.73 1.43
CA ARG A 224 -5.93 -19.99 0.66
C ARG A 224 -5.96 -21.24 1.53
N SER A 225 -5.41 -21.17 2.74
CA SER A 225 -5.40 -22.31 3.67
C SER A 225 -6.80 -22.70 4.17
N GLY A 226 -7.78 -21.79 4.05
CA GLY A 226 -9.11 -21.97 4.63
C GLY A 226 -9.15 -21.80 6.15
N ASN A 227 -8.04 -21.41 6.79
CA ASN A 227 -7.99 -21.03 8.19
C ASN A 227 -8.96 -19.88 8.45
N ARG A 228 -9.74 -19.98 9.53
CA ARG A 228 -10.72 -18.98 9.94
C ARG A 228 -10.28 -18.15 11.14
N GLU A 229 -9.16 -18.51 11.75
CA GLU A 229 -8.55 -17.70 12.80
C GLU A 229 -8.11 -16.34 12.25
N PRO A 230 -8.21 -15.24 13.01
CA PRO A 230 -7.76 -13.92 12.55
C PRO A 230 -6.29 -13.90 12.12
N TYR A 231 -5.97 -13.19 11.05
CA TYR A 231 -4.58 -12.98 10.65
C TYR A 231 -3.82 -12.15 11.70
N ASN A 232 -2.70 -12.68 12.19
CA ASN A 232 -1.82 -11.98 13.13
C ASN A 232 -0.53 -11.51 12.44
N PRO A 233 -0.30 -10.19 12.26
CA PRO A 233 0.89 -9.68 11.60
C PRO A 233 2.19 -9.98 12.37
N ASN A 234 2.13 -10.21 13.67
CA ASN A 234 3.31 -10.51 14.50
C ASN A 234 3.81 -11.96 14.33
N GLU A 235 3.02 -12.84 13.69
CA GLU A 235 3.39 -14.24 13.41
C GLU A 235 4.04 -14.41 12.03
N LEU A 236 4.48 -13.32 11.38
CA LEU A 236 5.15 -13.36 10.08
C LEU A 236 6.30 -14.38 10.00
N SER A 237 7.10 -14.51 11.08
CA SER A 237 8.17 -15.51 11.16
C SER A 237 7.63 -16.94 11.13
N ASP A 238 6.48 -17.18 11.74
CA ASP A 238 5.91 -18.51 11.93
C ASP A 238 5.10 -18.96 10.70
N ILE A 239 4.42 -18.03 10.03
CA ILE A 239 3.68 -18.30 8.79
C ILE A 239 4.66 -18.61 7.64
N ALA A 240 5.73 -17.81 7.49
CA ALA A 240 6.76 -18.05 6.49
C ALA A 240 7.51 -19.38 6.71
N ASN A 241 7.70 -19.79 7.96
CA ASN A 241 8.32 -21.07 8.32
C ASN A 241 7.37 -22.27 8.15
N ARG A 242 6.07 -22.14 8.47
CA ARG A 242 5.07 -23.19 8.24
C ARG A 242 4.87 -23.46 6.74
N ALA A 243 4.84 -22.43 5.91
CA ALA A 243 4.77 -22.57 4.45
C ALA A 243 5.97 -23.33 3.86
N ARG A 244 7.18 -23.15 4.42
CA ARG A 244 8.37 -23.95 4.05
C ARG A 244 8.29 -25.41 4.48
N MET A 245 7.54 -25.72 5.53
CA MET A 245 7.36 -27.09 6.03
C MET A 245 6.22 -27.87 5.36
N SER A 246 5.25 -27.18 4.75
CA SER A 246 4.09 -27.82 4.10
C SER A 246 4.30 -28.20 2.62
N PHE A 247 5.39 -27.76 1.99
CA PHE A 247 5.81 -28.23 0.68
C PHE A 247 7.04 -29.14 0.84
N PRO A 248 6.99 -30.44 0.48
CA PRO A 248 8.20 -31.24 0.45
C PRO A 248 9.13 -30.62 -0.59
N ALA A 249 10.37 -30.32 -0.18
CA ALA A 249 11.41 -29.90 -1.09
C ALA A 249 11.43 -30.86 -2.28
N SER A 250 11.25 -30.33 -3.49
CA SER A 250 11.36 -31.15 -4.70
C SER A 250 12.72 -31.86 -4.69
N PRO A 251 12.79 -33.15 -5.05
CA PRO A 251 14.03 -33.88 -4.94
C PRO A 251 15.05 -33.23 -5.88
N THR A 252 16.16 -32.77 -5.29
CA THR A 252 17.34 -32.33 -6.02
C THR A 252 17.68 -33.37 -7.08
N HIS A 253 17.67 -32.96 -8.34
CA HIS A 253 18.05 -33.80 -9.47
C HIS A 253 19.38 -34.50 -9.17
N ARG A 254 19.34 -35.83 -9.07
CA ARG A 254 20.51 -36.69 -9.09
C ARG A 254 21.37 -36.32 -10.29
N ALA A 255 22.57 -35.81 -10.03
CA ALA A 255 23.64 -35.74 -11.00
C ALA A 255 23.87 -37.16 -11.56
N ARG A 256 23.71 -37.32 -12.88
CA ARG A 256 24.13 -38.53 -13.58
C ARG A 256 25.65 -38.58 -13.57
N SER A 257 26.16 -39.54 -12.82
CA SER A 257 27.36 -40.36 -13.04
C SER A 257 28.28 -39.96 -14.21
N ALA A 258 29.49 -39.55 -13.88
CA ALA A 258 30.65 -39.59 -14.77
C ALA A 258 31.78 -40.35 -14.06
N ALA A 259 32.34 -41.35 -14.75
CA ALA A 259 33.66 -41.94 -14.50
C ALA A 259 34.09 -42.71 -15.77
N PRO A 260 35.39 -42.94 -16.02
CA PRO A 260 36.55 -42.08 -15.75
C PRO A 260 37.40 -41.83 -17.02
N GLU A 261 38.41 -40.98 -16.89
CA GLU A 261 39.46 -40.67 -17.87
C GLU A 261 40.20 -41.92 -18.37
N ASP A 262 40.56 -41.97 -19.66
CA ASP A 262 41.96 -42.07 -20.09
C ASP A 262 42.18 -42.06 -21.63
N LEU A 263 43.37 -41.58 -22.02
CA LEU A 263 44.10 -41.77 -23.31
C LEU A 263 43.91 -40.75 -24.48
N LYS A 264 44.91 -39.85 -24.59
CA LYS A 264 45.40 -39.15 -25.81
C LYS A 264 45.82 -40.15 -26.91
N PRO A 265 45.79 -39.80 -28.23
CA PRO A 265 46.93 -39.13 -28.90
C PRO A 265 46.53 -38.26 -30.14
N PRO A 266 47.41 -37.96 -31.13
CA PRO A 266 48.25 -36.76 -31.22
C PRO A 266 47.88 -35.78 -32.37
N ARG A 267 48.49 -34.58 -32.34
CA ARG A 267 48.47 -33.54 -33.41
C ARG A 267 48.97 -34.06 -34.76
N PRO A 268 48.60 -33.37 -35.86
CA PRO A 268 49.66 -32.87 -36.72
C PRO A 268 49.51 -31.43 -37.24
N SER A 269 50.69 -30.79 -37.38
CA SER A 269 51.15 -29.82 -38.39
C SER A 269 50.35 -28.55 -38.74
N GLN A 270 50.95 -27.39 -38.42
CA GLN A 270 50.81 -26.13 -39.18
C GLN A 270 51.44 -26.28 -40.59
N PRO A 271 51.17 -25.36 -41.54
CA PRO A 271 52.12 -24.25 -41.70
C PRO A 271 51.56 -22.87 -42.18
N LYS A 272 52.36 -21.82 -41.86
CA LYS A 272 52.58 -20.49 -42.52
C LYS A 272 51.46 -19.42 -42.40
N ARG A 273 51.68 -18.30 -41.67
CA ARG A 273 52.31 -17.00 -42.08
C ARG A 273 51.63 -16.44 -43.36
N GLU A 274 50.97 -15.28 -43.35
CA GLU A 274 51.56 -13.91 -43.34
C GLU A 274 50.45 -12.81 -43.29
N HIS A 275 50.88 -11.53 -43.27
CA HIS A 275 50.14 -10.24 -43.14
C HIS A 275 49.86 -9.80 -41.69
N ASP A 276 50.68 -8.96 -41.05
CA ASP A 276 51.17 -7.60 -41.41
C ASP A 276 50.03 -6.59 -41.60
N LEU A 277 49.97 -5.62 -40.67
CA LEU A 277 49.80 -4.19 -40.91
C LEU A 277 49.75 -3.47 -39.56
N GLY A 278 50.84 -2.78 -39.25
CA GLY A 278 50.84 -1.68 -38.29
C GLY A 278 50.34 -0.38 -38.92
N ARG A 279 49.77 0.48 -38.06
CA ARG A 279 49.74 1.96 -38.05
C ARG A 279 49.80 2.68 -39.40
N ASP A 280 48.73 3.40 -39.72
CA ASP A 280 48.58 4.83 -39.41
C ASP A 280 47.09 5.19 -39.27
#